data_AF-A0A510DRI3-F1
#
_entry.id   AF-A0A510DRI3-F1
#
_cell.length_a   1.000
_cell.length_b   1.000
_cell.length_c   1.000
_cell.angle_alpha   90.00
_cell.angle_beta   90.00
_cell.angle_gamma   90.00
#
_symmetry.space_group_name_H-M   'P 1'
#
loop_
_entity.id
_entity.type
_entity.pdbx_description
1 polymer ?
#
loop_
_entity_poly.entity_id
_entity_poly.type
_entity_poly.pdbx_seq_one_letter_code
_entity_poly.pdbx_strand_id
1 'polypeptide(L)'
;MAFCGIDLAVKRETDVGLMIGNSVKVYEVMTDEEIVSICMNAKASALDSPFNYYYREIDREMLKHGYKVLPPSFMKSLVERAMRLRNSLKLVETHPTSSLKNAGIDWRSLSRKKDVIDAVISALTARLYYEGKAQVIYAHDGIIALAPKSKVSIIPLSDFDFIVFP
;
A
#
# COMPACT_ATOMS: atom_id res chain seq x y z
N MET A 1 7.22 16.49 3.77
CA MET A 1 7.67 15.38 2.90
C MET A 1 6.44 14.66 2.39
N ALA A 2 6.50 14.16 1.16
CA ALA A 2 5.40 13.44 0.52
C ALA A 2 5.67 11.93 0.46
N PHE A 3 4.62 11.12 0.65
CA PHE A 3 4.63 9.66 0.52
C PHE A 3 3.34 9.23 -0.17
N CYS A 4 3.35 8.09 -0.86
CA CYS A 4 2.13 7.59 -1.50
C CYS A 4 1.79 6.16 -1.10
N GLY A 5 0.51 5.85 -1.08
CA GLY A 5 -0.03 4.50 -1.01
C GLY A 5 -0.86 4.22 -2.25
N ILE A 6 -0.72 3.05 -2.85
CA ILE A 6 -1.37 2.71 -4.12
C ILE A 6 -2.10 1.38 -3.96
N ASP A 7 -3.44 1.41 -3.89
CA ASP A 7 -4.29 0.23 -4.06
C ASP A 7 -4.48 -0.02 -5.57
N LEU A 8 -3.58 -0.80 -6.15
CA LEU A 8 -3.51 -0.96 -7.60
C LEU A 8 -4.69 -1.80 -8.10
N ALA A 9 -5.31 -1.37 -9.20
CA ALA A 9 -6.35 -2.12 -9.88
C ALA A 9 -6.01 -2.37 -11.36
N VAL A 10 -6.84 -3.14 -12.08
CA VAL A 10 -6.69 -3.34 -13.55
C VAL A 10 -7.95 -2.93 -14.30
N LYS A 11 -9.13 -3.33 -13.80
CA LYS A 11 -10.42 -3.12 -14.47
C LYS A 11 -11.25 -1.98 -13.87
N ARG A 12 -10.79 -1.41 -12.77
CA ARG A 12 -11.40 -0.28 -12.05
C ARG A 12 -10.34 0.78 -11.80
N GLU A 13 -10.78 1.91 -11.27
CA GLU A 13 -9.94 2.96 -10.73
C GLU A 13 -8.96 2.39 -9.69
N THR A 14 -7.72 2.90 -9.73
CA THR A 14 -6.70 2.71 -8.71
C THR A 14 -6.81 3.82 -7.69
N ASP A 15 -6.80 3.47 -6.41
CA ASP A 15 -6.82 4.46 -5.34
C ASP A 15 -5.39 4.83 -4.94
N VAL A 16 -5.07 6.12 -5.03
CA VAL A 16 -3.75 6.68 -4.71
C VAL A 16 -3.89 7.63 -3.53
N GLY A 17 -3.39 7.23 -2.36
CA GLY A 17 -3.30 8.07 -1.18
C GLY A 17 -2.02 8.90 -1.18
N LEU A 18 -2.12 10.20 -1.44
CA LEU A 18 -1.01 11.15 -1.30
C LEU A 18 -0.96 11.67 0.14
N MET A 19 0.12 11.35 0.85
CA MET A 19 0.38 11.79 2.22
C MET A 19 1.36 12.96 2.25
N ILE A 20 0.95 14.08 2.88
CA ILE A 20 1.80 15.23 3.17
C ILE A 20 1.68 15.57 4.66
N GLY A 21 2.79 15.46 5.39
CA GLY A 21 2.76 15.57 6.85
C GLY A 21 1.96 14.41 7.44
N ASN A 22 0.85 14.70 8.09
CA ASN A 22 -0.11 13.69 8.59
C ASN A 22 -1.41 13.66 7.77
N SER A 23 -1.57 14.54 6.78
CA SER A 23 -2.75 14.57 5.92
C SER A 23 -2.59 13.57 4.79
N VAL A 24 -3.63 12.80 4.49
CA VAL A 24 -3.71 11.92 3.33
C VAL A 24 -4.92 12.32 2.50
N LYS A 25 -4.69 12.57 1.21
CA LYS A 25 -5.76 12.75 0.23
C LYS A 25 -5.73 11.59 -0.76
N VAL A 26 -6.89 10.97 -0.99
CA VAL A 26 -7.03 9.84 -1.91
C VAL A 26 -7.59 10.31 -3.24
N TYR A 27 -6.99 9.81 -4.32
CA TYR A 27 -7.41 10.04 -5.71
C TYR A 27 -7.77 8.71 -6.34
N GLU A 28 -8.93 8.63 -6.98
CA GLU A 28 -9.31 7.48 -7.83
C GLU A 28 -8.86 7.80 -9.26
N VAL A 29 -7.96 7.00 -9.84
CA VAL A 29 -7.35 7.28 -11.15
C VAL A 29 -7.37 6.06 -12.08
N MET A 30 -7.41 6.29 -13.39
CA MET A 30 -7.53 5.21 -14.37
C MET A 30 -6.18 4.76 -14.92
N THR A 31 -5.24 5.70 -15.12
CA THR A 31 -4.03 5.48 -15.91
C THR A 31 -2.75 5.37 -15.07
N ASP A 32 -1.72 4.73 -15.61
CA ASP A 32 -0.41 4.66 -14.95
C ASP A 32 0.25 6.05 -14.89
N GLU A 33 0.00 6.90 -15.89
CA GLU A 33 0.50 8.27 -15.98
C GLU A 33 -0.05 9.16 -14.85
N GLU A 34 -1.32 9.01 -14.49
CA GLU A 34 -1.93 9.72 -13.36
C GLU A 34 -1.32 9.28 -12.02
N ILE A 35 -1.14 7.97 -11.82
CA ILE A 35 -0.46 7.42 -10.63
C ILE A 35 0.95 8.02 -10.53
N VAL A 36 1.69 8.01 -11.63
CA VAL A 36 3.05 8.56 -11.68
C VAL A 36 3.05 10.05 -11.36
N SER A 37 2.15 10.83 -11.96
CA SER A 37 2.03 12.27 -11.72
C SER A 37 1.82 12.60 -10.24
N ILE A 38 0.92 11.87 -9.57
CA ILE A 38 0.64 12.06 -8.13
C ILE A 38 1.85 11.67 -7.28
N CYS A 39 2.54 10.58 -7.65
CA CYS A 39 3.60 9.99 -6.84
C CYS A 39 5.02 10.50 -7.15
N MET A 40 5.22 11.26 -8.23
CA MET A 40 6.55 11.59 -8.78
C MET A 40 7.50 12.22 -7.76
N ASN A 41 6.96 13.06 -6.88
CA ASN A 41 7.75 13.79 -5.87
C ASN A 41 7.77 13.10 -4.49
N ALA A 42 7.17 11.92 -4.36
CA ALA A 42 7.16 11.16 -3.12
C ALA A 42 8.56 10.63 -2.79
N LYS A 43 8.89 10.58 -1.49
CA LYS A 43 10.15 10.00 -1.01
C LYS A 43 10.15 8.47 -1.13
N ALA A 44 8.99 7.87 -0.93
CA ALA A 44 8.69 6.46 -1.15
C ALA A 44 7.19 6.30 -1.41
N SER A 45 6.83 5.23 -2.10
CA SER A 45 5.45 4.81 -2.33
C SER A 45 5.29 3.34 -1.99
N ALA A 46 4.22 2.97 -1.29
CA ALA A 46 3.87 1.58 -1.03
C ALA A 46 2.76 1.15 -2.00
N LEU A 47 2.97 0.03 -2.70
CA LEU A 47 2.05 -0.45 -3.73
C LEU A 47 1.49 -1.83 -3.36
N ASP A 48 0.16 -1.96 -3.36
CA ASP A 48 -0.56 -3.20 -3.10
C ASP A 48 -0.58 -4.08 -4.35
N SER A 49 0.57 -4.66 -4.66
CA SER A 49 0.69 -5.71 -5.68
C SER A 49 2.05 -6.40 -5.62
N PRO A 50 2.11 -7.70 -5.90
CA PRO A 50 3.37 -8.41 -6.10
C PRO A 50 4.25 -7.78 -7.19
N PHE A 51 5.57 -7.74 -6.96
CA PHE A 51 6.56 -7.32 -7.97
C PHE A 51 7.17 -8.46 -8.81
N ASN A 52 6.68 -9.69 -8.66
CA ASN A 52 7.17 -10.82 -9.44
C ASN A 52 6.05 -11.85 -9.67
N TYR A 53 6.16 -12.60 -10.77
CA TYR A 53 5.33 -13.78 -11.02
C TYR A 53 5.81 -14.95 -10.16
N TYR A 54 5.03 -16.04 -10.14
CA TYR A 54 5.32 -17.33 -9.49
C TYR A 54 5.01 -17.43 -7.99
N TYR A 55 5.18 -18.63 -7.45
CA TYR A 55 5.17 -18.89 -6.02
C TYR A 55 6.42 -18.28 -5.41
N ARG A 56 6.25 -17.32 -4.49
CA ARG A 56 7.34 -16.60 -3.86
C ARG A 56 7.56 -17.10 -2.44
N GLU A 57 8.81 -17.16 -2.00
CA GLU A 57 9.14 -17.42 -0.59
C GLU A 57 8.61 -16.31 0.30
N ILE A 58 8.59 -15.05 -0.17
CA ILE A 58 8.00 -13.96 0.60
C ILE A 58 6.52 -14.19 0.95
N ASP A 59 5.74 -14.82 0.05
CA ASP A 59 4.34 -15.16 0.30
C ASP A 59 4.21 -16.26 1.36
N ARG A 60 5.13 -17.23 1.36
CA ARG A 60 5.21 -18.26 2.42
C ARG A 60 5.58 -17.62 3.75
N GLU A 61 6.49 -16.67 3.75
CA GLU A 61 6.91 -15.98 4.97
C GLU A 61 5.78 -15.12 5.55
N MET A 62 4.99 -14.46 4.70
CA MET A 62 3.74 -13.80 5.09
C MET A 62 2.78 -14.77 5.78
N LEU A 63 2.56 -15.96 5.20
CA LEU A 63 1.68 -16.99 5.78
C LEU A 63 2.19 -17.49 7.15
N LYS A 64 3.50 -17.72 7.31
CA LYS A 64 4.11 -18.10 8.60
C LYS A 64 3.90 -17.04 9.68
N HIS A 65 3.90 -15.76 9.28
CA HIS A 65 3.60 -14.63 10.17
C HIS A 65 2.10 -14.42 10.44
N GLY A 66 1.23 -15.28 9.88
CA GLY A 66 -0.21 -15.24 10.09
C GLY A 66 -0.95 -14.25 9.19
N TYR A 67 -0.33 -13.82 8.09
CA TYR A 67 -0.95 -12.97 7.07
C TYR A 67 -1.49 -13.81 5.92
N LYS A 68 -2.78 -13.64 5.61
CA LYS A 68 -3.43 -14.35 4.51
C LYS A 68 -3.15 -13.60 3.21
N VAL A 69 -2.30 -14.16 2.36
CA VAL A 69 -1.95 -13.62 1.03
C VAL A 69 -2.36 -14.61 -0.06
N LEU A 70 -2.65 -14.09 -1.25
CA LEU A 70 -2.93 -14.90 -2.44
C LEU A 70 -1.68 -15.00 -3.32
N PRO A 71 -1.42 -16.17 -3.95
CA PRO A 71 -0.28 -16.30 -4.86
C PRO A 71 -0.38 -15.34 -6.06
N PRO A 72 0.74 -14.73 -6.51
CA PRO A 72 0.77 -13.80 -7.65
C PRO A 72 0.22 -14.38 -8.96
N SER A 73 0.25 -15.70 -9.12
CA SER A 73 -0.27 -16.40 -10.31
C SER A 73 -1.74 -16.13 -10.61
N PHE A 74 -2.53 -15.74 -9.59
CA PHE A 74 -3.96 -15.40 -9.74
C PHE A 74 -4.20 -13.96 -10.24
N MET A 75 -3.17 -13.11 -10.26
CA MET A 75 -3.30 -11.68 -10.51
C MET A 75 -2.25 -11.15 -11.51
N LYS A 76 -1.97 -11.93 -12.57
CA LYS A 76 -0.91 -11.64 -13.56
C LYS A 76 -0.94 -10.21 -14.10
N SER A 77 -2.09 -9.72 -14.57
CA SER A 77 -2.20 -8.36 -15.12
C SER A 77 -1.93 -7.27 -14.08
N LEU A 78 -2.18 -7.54 -12.80
CA LEU A 78 -1.88 -6.62 -11.72
C LEU A 78 -0.36 -6.56 -11.48
N VAL A 79 0.32 -7.71 -11.49
CA VAL A 79 1.78 -7.82 -11.41
C VAL A 79 2.45 -7.12 -12.60
N GLU A 80 1.95 -7.32 -13.81
CA GLU A 80 2.44 -6.62 -15.02
C GLU A 80 2.38 -5.10 -14.84
N ARG A 81 1.25 -4.60 -14.34
CA ARG A 81 1.05 -3.17 -14.06
C ARG A 81 1.99 -2.67 -12.97
N ALA A 82 2.14 -3.41 -11.88
CA ALA A 82 3.06 -3.09 -10.79
C ALA A 82 4.52 -3.01 -11.25
N MET A 83 4.95 -3.95 -12.09
CA MET A 83 6.30 -3.96 -12.67
C MET A 83 6.57 -2.75 -13.57
N ARG A 84 5.57 -2.28 -14.35
CA ARG A 84 5.70 -1.04 -15.14
C ARG A 84 5.89 0.17 -14.24
N LEU A 85 5.05 0.33 -13.21
CA LEU A 85 5.13 1.45 -12.26
C LEU A 85 6.44 1.47 -11.48
N ARG A 86 7.03 0.30 -11.19
CA ARG A 86 8.31 0.18 -10.49
C ARG A 86 9.48 0.83 -11.22
N ASN A 87 9.41 0.95 -12.54
CA ASN A 87 10.45 1.62 -13.33
C ASN A 87 10.40 3.15 -13.21
N SER A 88 9.25 3.70 -12.81
CA SER A 88 9.00 5.15 -12.76
C SER A 88 8.95 5.70 -11.34
N LEU A 89 8.72 4.85 -10.33
CA LEU A 89 8.46 5.26 -8.95
C LEU A 89 9.36 4.53 -7.94
N LYS A 90 9.59 5.18 -6.81
CA LYS A 90 10.30 4.59 -5.65
C LYS A 90 9.35 3.70 -4.86
N LEU A 91 9.16 2.47 -5.33
CA LEU A 91 8.17 1.55 -4.77
C LEU A 91 8.74 0.60 -3.71
N VAL A 92 7.90 0.30 -2.71
CA VAL A 92 7.98 -0.88 -1.85
C VAL A 92 6.67 -1.66 -1.96
N GLU A 93 6.73 -2.99 -1.96
CA GLU A 93 5.53 -3.82 -1.94
C GLU A 93 4.89 -3.77 -0.55
N THR A 94 3.57 -3.70 -0.48
CA THR A 94 2.80 -3.74 0.77
C THR A 94 1.62 -4.70 0.64
N HIS A 95 0.97 -4.98 1.76
CA HIS A 95 -0.30 -5.68 1.79
C HIS A 95 -1.25 -5.01 2.82
N PRO A 96 -2.12 -4.10 2.38
CA PRO A 96 -2.93 -3.21 3.22
C PRO A 96 -3.79 -3.95 4.24
N THR A 97 -4.39 -5.07 3.83
CA THR A 97 -5.22 -5.90 4.72
C THR A 97 -4.41 -6.41 5.93
N SER A 98 -3.12 -6.72 5.74
CA SER A 98 -2.23 -7.12 6.83
C SER A 98 -1.77 -5.93 7.68
N SER A 99 -1.53 -4.79 7.07
CA SER A 99 -1.24 -3.53 7.78
C SER A 99 -2.41 -3.10 8.68
N LEU A 100 -3.65 -3.16 8.19
CA LEU A 100 -4.85 -2.87 8.99
C LEU A 100 -5.02 -3.86 10.15
N LYS A 101 -4.79 -5.15 9.89
CA LYS A 101 -4.80 -6.19 10.93
C LYS A 101 -3.77 -5.90 12.03
N ASN A 102 -2.56 -5.49 11.66
CA ASN A 102 -1.52 -5.11 12.61
C ASN A 102 -1.91 -3.88 13.44
N ALA A 103 -2.51 -2.89 12.79
CA ALA A 103 -2.96 -1.65 13.42
C ALA A 103 -4.23 -1.82 14.28
N GLY A 104 -4.93 -2.96 14.18
CA GLY A 104 -6.21 -3.18 14.86
C GLY A 104 -7.34 -2.29 14.34
N ILE A 105 -7.30 -1.92 13.05
CA ILE A 105 -8.26 -1.01 12.42
C ILE A 105 -9.28 -1.82 11.61
N ASP A 106 -10.58 -1.56 11.85
CA ASP A 106 -11.65 -1.98 10.93
C ASP A 106 -11.95 -0.84 9.96
N TRP A 107 -11.66 -1.05 8.68
CA TRP A 107 -11.87 -0.03 7.64
C TRP A 107 -13.34 0.41 7.53
N ARG A 108 -14.29 -0.46 7.92
CA ARG A 108 -15.73 -0.17 7.83
C ARG A 108 -16.19 0.98 8.72
N SER A 109 -15.44 1.27 9.79
CA SER A 109 -15.72 2.43 10.64
C SER A 109 -15.16 3.74 10.08
N LEU A 110 -14.35 3.67 9.02
CA LEU A 110 -13.61 4.82 8.46
C LEU A 110 -14.13 5.24 7.09
N SER A 111 -14.54 4.29 6.25
CA SER A 111 -15.06 4.58 4.91
C SER A 111 -16.02 3.48 4.44
N ARG A 112 -16.87 3.83 3.47
CA ARG A 112 -17.71 2.89 2.72
C ARG A 112 -16.91 2.11 1.68
N LYS A 113 -15.76 2.64 1.25
CA LYS A 113 -14.86 2.03 0.25
C LYS A 113 -13.61 1.50 0.95
N LYS A 114 -13.39 0.19 0.88
CA LYS A 114 -12.20 -0.46 1.46
C LYS A 114 -10.91 0.02 0.78
N ASP A 115 -10.94 0.10 -0.55
CA ASP A 115 -9.82 0.47 -1.42
C ASP A 115 -9.23 1.86 -1.03
N VAL A 116 -10.09 2.81 -0.67
CA VAL A 116 -9.68 4.13 -0.14
C VAL A 116 -8.85 3.98 1.14
N ILE A 117 -9.29 3.15 2.09
CA ILE A 117 -8.55 2.92 3.34
C ILE A 117 -7.27 2.13 3.10
N ASP A 118 -7.28 1.21 2.14
CA ASP A 118 -6.09 0.46 1.72
C ASP A 118 -5.02 1.41 1.13
N ALA A 119 -5.41 2.41 0.35
CA ALA A 119 -4.52 3.46 -0.13
C ALA A 119 -3.98 4.34 1.02
N VAL A 120 -4.84 4.69 2.00
CA VAL A 120 -4.44 5.49 3.18
C VAL A 120 -3.41 4.77 4.04
N ILE A 121 -3.67 3.52 4.43
CA ILE A 121 -2.74 2.75 5.27
C ILE A 121 -1.44 2.43 4.51
N SER A 122 -1.51 2.28 3.18
CA SER A 122 -0.32 2.13 2.33
C SER A 122 0.54 3.38 2.33
N ALA A 123 -0.07 4.58 2.28
CA ALA A 123 0.69 5.83 2.33
C ALA A 123 1.43 5.99 3.66
N LEU A 124 0.78 5.63 4.76
CA LEU A 124 1.43 5.55 6.07
C LEU A 124 2.56 4.51 6.07
N THR A 125 2.32 3.33 5.51
CA THR A 125 3.31 2.24 5.42
C THR A 125 4.54 2.70 4.65
N ALA A 126 4.38 3.45 3.56
CA ALA A 126 5.48 4.03 2.79
C ALA A 126 6.33 4.99 3.64
N ARG A 127 5.69 5.86 4.43
CA ARG A 127 6.40 6.74 5.38
C ARG A 127 7.16 5.94 6.43
N LEU A 128 6.50 4.98 7.07
CA LEU A 128 7.11 4.16 8.11
C LEU A 128 8.28 3.33 7.58
N TYR A 129 8.18 2.82 6.35
CA TYR A 129 9.27 2.11 5.69
C TYR A 129 10.46 3.04 5.45
N TYR A 130 10.21 4.23 4.90
CA TYR A 130 11.25 5.23 4.69
C TYR A 130 11.95 5.65 6.00
N GLU A 131 11.21 5.71 7.10
CA GLU A 131 11.73 6.04 8.44
C GLU A 131 12.36 4.84 9.18
N GLY A 132 12.37 3.64 8.60
CA GLY A 132 12.88 2.42 9.26
C GLY A 132 12.02 1.89 10.40
N LYS A 133 10.73 2.27 10.45
CA LYS A 133 9.75 1.93 11.49
C LYS A 133 8.68 0.94 11.05
N ALA A 134 8.58 0.64 9.75
CA ALA A 134 7.66 -0.37 9.24
C ALA A 134 8.07 -1.78 9.72
N GLN A 135 7.09 -2.67 9.85
CA GLN A 135 7.39 -4.09 9.94
C GLN A 135 7.72 -4.59 8.53
N VAL A 136 8.96 -5.05 8.32
CA VAL A 136 9.39 -5.58 7.02
C VAL A 136 9.49 -7.09 7.11
N ILE A 137 8.74 -7.78 6.25
CA ILE A 137 8.93 -9.22 6.01
C ILE A 137 9.97 -9.34 4.90
N TYR A 138 10.97 -10.18 5.12
CA TYR A 138 12.07 -10.41 4.18
C TYR A 138 12.12 -11.88 3.76
N ALA A 139 12.35 -12.11 2.48
CA ALA A 139 12.76 -13.38 1.92
C ALA A 139 13.81 -13.13 0.84
N HIS A 140 14.43 -14.20 0.34
CA HIS A 140 15.50 -14.08 -0.66
C HIS A 140 15.03 -13.44 -1.98
N ASP A 141 13.72 -13.47 -2.27
CA ASP A 141 13.10 -13.01 -3.50
C ASP A 141 12.35 -11.67 -3.37
N GLY A 142 12.36 -11.04 -2.19
CA GLY A 142 11.76 -9.73 -2.01
C GLY A 142 11.49 -9.32 -0.57
N ILE A 143 10.84 -8.17 -0.45
CA ILE A 143 10.37 -7.63 0.83
C ILE A 143 8.92 -7.19 0.71
N ILE A 144 8.17 -7.28 1.80
CA ILE A 144 6.87 -6.65 1.96
C ILE A 144 6.91 -5.78 3.21
N ALA A 145 6.66 -4.49 3.05
CA ALA A 145 6.54 -3.55 4.15
C ALA A 145 5.10 -3.51 4.64
N LEU A 146 4.90 -3.54 5.96
CA LEU A 146 3.61 -3.47 6.61
C LEU A 146 3.62 -2.38 7.69
N ALA A 147 2.45 -1.82 7.97
CA ALA A 147 2.29 -1.05 9.20
C ALA A 147 2.63 -1.94 10.41
N PRO A 148 3.38 -1.44 11.40
CA PRO A 148 3.79 -2.22 12.56
C PRO A 148 2.60 -2.60 13.43
N LYS A 149 2.79 -3.58 14.31
CA LYS A 149 1.83 -3.96 15.36
C LYS A 149 1.81 -2.92 16.49
N SER A 150 1.45 -1.69 16.16
CA SER A 150 1.31 -0.56 17.08
C SER A 150 -0.01 0.17 16.81
N LYS A 151 -0.40 1.03 17.74
CA LYS A 151 -1.62 1.82 17.62
C LYS A 151 -1.45 2.92 16.58
N VAL A 152 -2.03 2.71 15.40
CA VAL A 152 -2.20 3.74 14.36
C VAL A 152 -3.58 4.38 14.53
N SER A 153 -3.69 5.67 14.23
CA SER A 153 -4.98 6.38 14.18
C SER A 153 -5.22 6.92 12.78
N ILE A 154 -6.39 6.62 12.21
CA ILE A 154 -6.88 7.19 10.95
C ILE A 154 -8.17 7.94 11.28
N ILE A 155 -8.20 9.24 10.99
CA ILE A 155 -9.34 10.12 11.26
C ILE A 155 -9.88 10.58 9.90
N PRO A 156 -11.09 10.16 9.49
CA PRO A 156 -11.72 10.66 8.28
C PRO A 156 -12.14 12.12 8.48
N LEU A 157 -11.79 12.98 7.51
CA LEU A 157 -12.30 14.35 7.40
C LEU A 157 -13.38 14.46 6.33
N SER A 158 -13.26 13.66 5.27
CA SER A 158 -14.22 13.48 4.19
C SER A 158 -14.14 12.02 3.69
N ASP A 159 -14.87 11.69 2.62
CA ASP A 159 -14.77 10.37 1.99
C ASP A 159 -13.36 10.08 1.42
N PHE A 160 -12.57 11.12 1.12
CA PHE A 160 -11.27 11.01 0.46
C PHE A 160 -10.13 11.77 1.17
N ASP A 161 -10.40 12.46 2.27
CA ASP A 161 -9.40 13.20 3.04
C ASP A 161 -9.32 12.66 4.47
N PHE A 162 -8.11 12.39 4.94
CA PHE A 162 -7.85 11.74 6.22
C PHE A 162 -6.67 12.40 6.95
N ILE A 163 -6.66 12.31 8.27
CA ILE A 163 -5.47 12.56 9.09
C ILE A 163 -4.99 11.23 9.68
N VAL A 164 -3.68 10.96 9.61
CA VAL A 164 -3.08 9.70 10.04
C VAL A 164 -1.91 9.91 11.00
N PHE A 165 -1.91 9.18 12.12
CA PHE A 165 -0.86 9.17 13.12
C PHE A 165 -0.33 7.73 13.34
N PRO A 166 0.99 7.53 13.40
CA PRO A 166 1.60 6.23 13.66
C PRO A 166 1.60 5.86 15.15
#